data_AF-A0A9P8MZA5-F1
#
_entry.id   AF-A0A9P8MZA5-F1
#
_cell.length_a   1.000
_cell.length_b   1.000
_cell.length_c   1.000
_cell.angle_alpha   90.00
_cell.angle_beta   90.00
_cell.angle_gamma   90.00
#
_symmetry.space_group_name_H-M   'P 1'
#
loop_
_entity.id
_entity.type
_entity.pdbx_description
1 polymer ?
#
loop_
_entity_poly.entity_id
_entity_poly.type
_entity_poly.pdbx_seq_one_letter_code
_entity_poly.pdbx_strand_id
1 'polypeptide(L)'
;MATTVAGQPAPAGGDAAPEGNRKKKTAAEQKQQPSAAQSEASGEKKLSNAELKKKAKEEKAARRAAAKSSHPTTPGPQQGAAAAAASSAEGKGAKAKLNKHDGHHLSPTATAGHARSVLRSGPLPPAGAARDVKPKVPECFSHLSMARRIAMTHADKDVNPAVLALGQHMSTFAISDSITRLEATLLAFKKVIDSYTTPHGATFSRHFTSHVLNPQIEYLTACRPMCFSMGNAIRWLKLQISKIDIDLPDSDAKKLLCQSIDNFIRERIALADFVIVKTAADMVDDGEVVLTYARHHLVERALLQARSAGKRFRVILVDDAYERVGIQLAKTLAAAGVPVTYASDLGALRANLREATLVLTAAEAMFSNGAMYARAGTCDIATAATDMGLRVVALCESINFTERVSIDSLTYNEIDPERNTEDGFRLLFDTTRDKYISVVVTELGNTSAKSVPAILRKLEEL
;
A
#
# COMPACT_ATOMS: atom_id res chain seq x y z
N MET A 1 -10.52 90.19 -2.56
CA MET A 1 -9.14 90.69 -2.52
C MET A 1 -8.28 89.81 -3.44
N ALA A 2 -7.64 90.46 -4.43
CA ALA A 2 -6.48 90.08 -5.28
C ALA A 2 -6.04 88.59 -5.40
N THR A 3 -6.05 87.92 -6.57
CA THR A 3 -5.18 87.94 -7.79
C THR A 3 -3.76 87.34 -7.67
N THR A 4 -3.35 86.70 -8.79
CA THR A 4 -2.03 86.20 -9.30
C THR A 4 -1.74 84.70 -9.08
N VAL A 5 -1.49 83.79 -10.06
CA VAL A 5 -0.94 83.68 -11.44
C VAL A 5 0.54 83.19 -11.51
N ALA A 6 0.67 82.00 -12.14
CA ALA A 6 1.75 81.46 -13.00
C ALA A 6 3.14 81.02 -12.48
N GLY A 7 3.62 79.92 -13.08
CA GLY A 7 5.06 79.70 -13.33
C GLY A 7 5.54 78.25 -13.45
N GLN A 8 5.41 77.63 -14.64
CA GLN A 8 6.35 76.59 -15.12
C GLN A 8 7.66 77.25 -15.60
N PRO A 9 8.79 76.52 -15.66
CA PRO A 9 9.24 75.98 -16.96
C PRO A 9 9.95 74.61 -16.91
N ALA A 10 9.99 73.94 -18.07
CA ALA A 10 10.93 72.89 -18.48
C ALA A 10 11.97 73.50 -19.46
N PRO A 11 12.77 72.77 -20.28
CA PRO A 11 13.69 71.62 -20.12
C PRO A 11 15.13 71.90 -20.71
N ALA A 12 16.06 70.94 -20.62
CA ALA A 12 17.26 70.76 -21.49
C ALA A 12 17.89 69.39 -21.13
N GLY A 13 18.46 68.51 -21.97
CA GLY A 13 18.88 68.42 -23.39
C GLY A 13 19.89 67.24 -23.45
N GLY A 14 19.76 66.27 -24.37
CA GLY A 14 20.75 65.86 -25.42
C GLY A 14 22.17 65.50 -24.91
N ASP A 15 22.90 64.47 -25.33
CA ASP A 15 22.88 63.65 -26.55
C ASP A 15 23.96 62.54 -26.46
N ALA A 16 23.89 61.54 -27.35
CA ALA A 16 24.95 60.68 -27.92
C ALA A 16 25.78 59.63 -27.11
N ALA A 17 25.84 58.42 -27.69
CA ALA A 17 26.79 57.32 -27.45
C ALA A 17 28.18 57.57 -28.10
N PRO A 18 29.23 56.77 -27.81
CA PRO A 18 29.50 55.58 -28.65
C PRO A 18 30.15 54.35 -27.95
N GLU A 19 30.27 53.27 -28.72
CA GLU A 19 30.81 51.92 -28.42
C GLU A 19 32.30 51.86 -28.02
N GLY A 20 32.70 50.77 -27.32
CA GLY A 20 34.11 50.46 -27.07
C GLY A 20 34.42 49.24 -26.18
N ASN A 21 34.17 48.03 -26.70
CA ASN A 21 34.97 46.80 -26.61
C ASN A 21 35.78 46.46 -25.31
N ARG A 22 35.43 45.36 -24.62
CA ARG A 22 36.39 44.58 -23.80
C ARG A 22 36.07 43.08 -23.77
N LYS A 23 36.88 42.33 -24.52
CA LYS A 23 37.02 40.86 -24.48
C LYS A 23 37.51 40.36 -23.11
N LYS A 24 36.95 39.27 -22.59
CA LYS A 24 37.65 38.36 -21.65
C LYS A 24 37.50 36.90 -22.09
N LYS A 25 38.65 36.23 -22.02
CA LYS A 25 39.07 34.96 -22.60
C LYS A 25 38.32 33.75 -22.03
N THR A 26 37.86 32.88 -22.91
CA THR A 26 37.60 31.46 -22.68
C THR A 26 38.88 30.67 -22.98
N ALA A 27 39.35 29.86 -22.03
CA ALA A 27 40.38 28.86 -22.25
C ALA A 27 39.73 27.48 -22.24
N ALA A 28 39.85 26.78 -23.36
CA ALA A 28 39.50 25.37 -23.52
C ALA A 28 40.80 24.57 -23.46
N GLU A 29 40.86 23.54 -22.60
CA GLU A 29 41.96 22.58 -22.59
C GLU A 29 41.50 21.27 -23.23
N GLN A 30 42.15 20.96 -24.35
CA GLN A 30 42.13 19.69 -25.05
C GLN A 30 43.00 18.67 -24.31
N LYS A 31 42.47 17.45 -24.11
CA LYS A 31 43.24 16.28 -23.69
C LYS A 31 43.87 15.62 -24.92
N GLN A 32 45.19 15.69 -25.03
CA GLN A 32 46.00 14.83 -25.90
C GLN A 32 46.58 13.67 -25.09
N GLN A 33 46.60 12.48 -25.71
CA GLN A 33 47.41 11.33 -25.30
C GLN A 33 48.90 11.65 -25.36
N PRO A 34 49.73 10.89 -24.62
CA PRO A 34 50.77 10.16 -25.32
C PRO A 34 50.98 8.71 -24.86
N SER A 35 51.59 7.95 -25.76
CA SER A 35 51.93 6.54 -25.72
C SER A 35 53.34 6.25 -25.15
N ALA A 36 53.44 5.16 -24.38
CA ALA A 36 54.49 4.14 -24.25
C ALA A 36 56.01 4.48 -24.17
N ALA A 37 56.64 4.02 -23.07
CA ALA A 37 57.94 3.32 -23.04
C ALA A 37 58.14 2.53 -21.72
N GLN A 38 58.95 1.48 -21.77
CA GLN A 38 58.97 0.23 -20.97
C GLN A 38 59.69 0.27 -19.59
N SER A 39 59.34 -0.66 -18.69
CA SER A 39 60.28 -1.43 -17.84
C SER A 39 59.60 -2.66 -17.20
N GLU A 40 60.37 -3.74 -17.05
CA GLU A 40 59.95 -5.13 -16.83
C GLU A 40 59.77 -5.55 -15.35
N ALA A 41 59.10 -6.72 -15.20
CA ALA A 41 59.27 -7.77 -14.19
C ALA A 41 58.60 -7.65 -12.80
N SER A 42 57.48 -8.35 -12.61
CA SER A 42 57.35 -9.53 -11.71
C SER A 42 55.91 -10.04 -11.73
N GLY A 43 55.74 -11.34 -11.95
CA GLY A 43 54.45 -11.96 -12.23
C GLY A 43 53.79 -12.59 -11.01
N GLU A 44 52.48 -12.38 -10.89
CA GLU A 44 51.53 -13.33 -10.29
C GLU A 44 50.22 -13.29 -11.10
N LYS A 45 49.84 -14.44 -11.69
CA LYS A 45 48.60 -14.61 -12.46
C LYS A 45 47.40 -14.56 -11.51
N LYS A 46 46.56 -13.52 -11.61
CA LYS A 46 45.20 -13.54 -11.05
C LYS A 46 44.31 -14.49 -11.86
N LEU A 47 43.84 -15.55 -11.22
CA LEU A 47 42.85 -16.49 -11.76
C LEU A 47 41.54 -15.78 -12.08
N SER A 48 40.88 -16.18 -13.16
CA SER A 48 39.63 -15.56 -13.59
C SER A 48 38.45 -15.98 -12.70
N ASN A 49 37.43 -15.13 -12.60
CA ASN A 49 36.21 -15.39 -11.80
C ASN A 49 35.47 -16.70 -12.17
N ALA A 50 35.71 -17.24 -13.38
CA ALA A 50 35.17 -18.53 -13.81
C ALA A 50 35.87 -19.72 -13.13
N GLU A 51 37.18 -19.62 -12.90
CA GLU A 51 37.98 -20.69 -12.27
C GLU A 51 37.75 -20.74 -10.75
N LEU A 52 37.52 -19.59 -10.12
CA LEU A 52 37.13 -19.49 -8.70
C LEU A 52 35.76 -20.12 -8.43
N LYS A 53 34.79 -19.91 -9.34
CA LYS A 53 33.46 -20.56 -9.24
C LYS A 53 33.53 -22.07 -9.45
N LYS A 54 34.44 -22.56 -10.31
CA LYS A 54 34.64 -24.00 -10.54
C LYS A 54 35.25 -24.68 -9.31
N LYS A 55 36.30 -24.09 -8.72
CA LYS A 55 36.92 -24.59 -7.48
C LYS A 55 35.96 -24.60 -6.29
N ALA A 56 35.14 -23.56 -6.11
CA ALA A 56 34.14 -23.52 -5.04
C ALA A 56 33.04 -24.61 -5.20
N LYS A 57 32.70 -24.97 -6.44
CA LYS A 57 31.71 -26.01 -6.73
C LYS A 57 32.29 -27.41 -6.50
N GLU A 58 33.56 -27.63 -6.86
CA GLU A 58 34.30 -28.87 -6.62
C GLU A 58 34.55 -29.10 -5.13
N GLU A 59 34.89 -28.06 -4.37
CA GLU A 59 35.09 -28.14 -2.91
C GLU A 59 33.79 -28.47 -2.16
N LYS A 60 32.66 -27.88 -2.58
CA LYS A 60 31.34 -28.18 -2.00
C LYS A 60 30.86 -29.60 -2.35
N ALA A 61 31.26 -30.13 -3.50
CA ALA A 61 31.00 -31.52 -3.89
C ALA A 61 31.86 -32.51 -3.08
N ALA A 62 33.14 -32.19 -2.86
CA ALA A 62 34.04 -32.99 -2.03
C ALA A 62 33.57 -33.03 -0.55
N ARG A 63 33.09 -31.90 -0.02
CA ARG A 63 32.57 -31.81 1.35
C ARG A 63 31.27 -32.59 1.56
N ARG A 64 30.44 -32.72 0.51
CA ARG A 64 29.25 -33.59 0.52
C ARG A 64 29.58 -35.08 0.39
N ALA A 65 30.68 -35.42 -0.28
CA ALA A 65 31.17 -36.80 -0.37
C ALA A 65 31.79 -37.26 0.96
N ALA A 66 32.56 -36.39 1.64
CA ALA A 66 33.17 -36.69 2.93
C ALA A 66 32.13 -36.83 4.08
N ALA A 67 30.99 -36.15 3.99
CA ALA A 67 29.91 -36.28 4.97
C ALA A 67 29.12 -37.61 4.86
N LYS A 68 29.32 -38.40 3.80
CA LYS A 68 28.69 -39.72 3.61
C LYS A 68 29.56 -40.89 4.09
N SER A 69 30.79 -40.65 4.57
CA SER A 69 31.73 -41.70 4.98
C SER A 69 31.95 -41.81 6.49
N SER A 70 31.13 -41.18 7.34
CA SER A 70 31.27 -41.26 8.80
C SER A 70 29.97 -41.63 9.51
N HIS A 71 29.63 -42.91 9.52
CA HIS A 71 28.86 -43.54 10.59
C HIS A 71 29.34 -44.99 10.78
N PRO A 72 29.85 -45.35 11.98
CA PRO A 72 30.16 -46.74 12.29
C PRO A 72 28.90 -47.51 12.73
N THR A 73 28.78 -48.72 12.19
CA THR A 73 27.77 -49.75 12.47
C THR A 73 28.08 -50.57 13.72
N THR A 74 27.05 -51.01 14.46
CA THR A 74 27.04 -52.28 15.22
C THR A 74 25.58 -52.80 15.37
N PRO A 75 25.36 -54.11 15.59
CA PRO A 75 24.38 -54.89 14.85
C PRO A 75 23.15 -55.32 15.67
N GLY A 76 22.04 -55.58 14.97
CA GLY A 76 20.91 -56.37 15.48
C GLY A 76 20.81 -57.74 14.78
N PRO A 77 20.11 -58.73 15.37
CA PRO A 77 19.74 -59.95 14.67
C PRO A 77 18.29 -59.93 14.16
N GLN A 78 18.15 -60.28 12.87
CA GLN A 78 17.16 -61.19 12.23
C GLN A 78 15.66 -61.01 12.56
N GLN A 79 14.70 -61.04 11.61
CA GLN A 79 14.48 -62.08 10.60
C GLN A 79 13.28 -61.71 9.66
N GLY A 80 13.29 -62.22 8.43
CA GLY A 80 12.11 -62.41 7.54
C GLY A 80 11.79 -61.24 6.60
N ALA A 81 12.24 -61.15 5.33
CA ALA A 81 12.14 -62.04 4.17
C ALA A 81 10.73 -62.21 3.58
N ALA A 82 10.53 -61.56 2.41
CA ALA A 82 9.66 -61.86 1.24
C ALA A 82 8.95 -60.57 0.76
N ALA A 83 9.34 -59.90 -0.33
CA ALA A 83 9.14 -60.26 -1.75
C ALA A 83 7.64 -60.45 -2.10
N ALA A 84 7.05 -59.93 -3.17
CA ALA A 84 7.46 -59.08 -4.28
C ALA A 84 6.19 -58.68 -5.06
N ALA A 85 6.39 -57.77 -6.03
CA ALA A 85 5.70 -57.67 -7.31
C ALA A 85 4.31 -57.00 -7.39
N ALA A 86 4.33 -55.95 -8.22
CA ALA A 86 3.22 -55.35 -8.92
C ALA A 86 2.59 -56.31 -9.95
N SER A 87 1.32 -56.10 -10.27
CA SER A 87 0.86 -56.16 -11.66
C SER A 87 -0.45 -55.39 -11.86
N SER A 88 -0.47 -54.76 -13.03
CA SER A 88 -1.48 -53.98 -13.69
C SER A 88 -2.45 -54.83 -14.52
N ALA A 89 -3.56 -54.19 -14.93
CA ALA A 89 -4.43 -54.52 -16.08
C ALA A 89 -5.35 -55.75 -15.88
N GLU A 90 -6.55 -55.87 -16.42
CA GLU A 90 -7.42 -55.10 -17.33
C GLU A 90 -8.78 -55.83 -17.26
N GLY A 91 -9.92 -55.19 -17.56
CA GLY A 91 -11.18 -55.95 -17.57
C GLY A 91 -12.46 -55.20 -17.88
N LYS A 92 -12.59 -54.78 -19.14
CA LYS A 92 -13.79 -54.36 -19.89
C LYS A 92 -15.15 -54.85 -19.37
N GLY A 93 -16.16 -53.98 -19.48
CA GLY A 93 -17.58 -54.37 -19.45
C GLY A 93 -18.53 -53.24 -19.81
N ALA A 94 -18.79 -53.07 -21.11
CA ALA A 94 -19.73 -52.09 -21.67
C ALA A 94 -21.21 -52.54 -21.54
N LYS A 95 -22.12 -51.56 -21.40
CA LYS A 95 -23.46 -51.40 -22.03
C LYS A 95 -24.34 -50.54 -21.11
N ALA A 96 -24.61 -49.28 -21.43
CA ALA A 96 -25.59 -48.79 -22.41
C ALA A 96 -27.07 -49.02 -22.02
N LYS A 97 -27.76 -47.94 -21.64
CA LYS A 97 -29.03 -47.43 -22.21
C LYS A 97 -29.50 -46.21 -21.38
N LEU A 98 -29.54 -45.00 -21.92
CA LEU A 98 -30.52 -44.38 -22.83
C LEU A 98 -31.77 -43.85 -22.12
N ASN A 99 -31.91 -42.51 -22.13
CA ASN A 99 -33.08 -41.61 -22.30
C ASN A 99 -34.43 -42.02 -21.64
N LYS A 100 -35.29 -41.12 -21.14
CA LYS A 100 -35.85 -39.94 -21.83
C LYS A 100 -36.94 -39.32 -20.93
N HIS A 101 -37.09 -37.98 -20.97
CA HIS A 101 -38.34 -37.16 -20.90
C HIS A 101 -39.27 -37.33 -19.68
N ASP A 102 -40.17 -36.43 -19.29
CA ASP A 102 -40.65 -35.10 -19.70
C ASP A 102 -41.56 -34.62 -18.56
N GLY A 103 -41.94 -33.33 -18.56
CA GLY A 103 -43.34 -33.01 -18.26
C GLY A 103 -43.62 -32.03 -17.13
N HIS A 104 -43.80 -30.77 -17.53
CA HIS A 104 -44.53 -29.67 -16.91
C HIS A 104 -45.77 -30.05 -16.06
N HIS A 105 -46.05 -29.26 -15.01
CA HIS A 105 -47.34 -28.55 -14.92
C HIS A 105 -47.32 -27.32 -13.99
N LEU A 106 -48.14 -26.34 -14.41
CA LEU A 106 -48.36 -25.02 -13.85
C LEU A 106 -49.28 -25.03 -12.60
N SER A 107 -49.15 -23.96 -11.81
CA SER A 107 -50.05 -23.37 -10.80
C SER A 107 -51.51 -23.17 -11.31
N PRO A 108 -52.54 -22.70 -10.54
CA PRO A 108 -52.52 -21.87 -9.31
C PRO A 108 -53.62 -22.17 -8.25
N THR A 109 -53.63 -21.47 -7.10
CA THR A 109 -54.75 -20.66 -6.56
C THR A 109 -54.59 -20.33 -5.07
N ALA A 110 -55.08 -19.15 -4.71
CA ALA A 110 -54.97 -18.49 -3.42
C ALA A 110 -55.99 -18.99 -2.39
N THR A 111 -55.70 -18.82 -1.10
CA THR A 111 -56.68 -18.39 -0.08
C THR A 111 -55.97 -17.91 1.19
N ALA A 112 -56.49 -16.81 1.73
CA ALA A 112 -56.03 -16.15 2.94
C ALA A 112 -56.48 -16.89 4.21
N GLY A 113 -55.68 -16.81 5.28
CA GLY A 113 -56.06 -17.28 6.61
C GLY A 113 -55.05 -16.85 7.67
N HIS A 114 -55.42 -15.87 8.49
CA HIS A 114 -54.70 -15.44 9.69
C HIS A 114 -54.62 -16.56 10.74
N ALA A 115 -53.47 -16.64 11.42
CA ALA A 115 -53.33 -16.50 12.88
C ALA A 115 -52.37 -17.51 13.55
N ARG A 116 -51.53 -16.93 14.42
CA ARG A 116 -50.87 -17.47 15.63
C ARG A 116 -49.63 -18.35 15.47
N SER A 117 -48.51 -17.64 15.59
CA SER A 117 -47.25 -18.04 16.22
C SER A 117 -47.44 -19.02 17.38
N VAL A 118 -46.77 -20.17 17.28
CA VAL A 118 -46.44 -21.04 18.41
C VAL A 118 -44.92 -21.26 18.35
N LEU A 119 -44.20 -20.58 19.24
CA LEU A 119 -42.78 -20.80 19.51
C LEU A 119 -42.59 -22.21 20.06
N ARG A 120 -42.05 -23.13 19.26
CA ARG A 120 -41.50 -24.40 19.74
C ARG A 120 -40.00 -24.23 19.99
N SER A 121 -39.63 -24.20 21.26
CA SER A 121 -38.26 -24.32 21.76
C SER A 121 -37.70 -25.71 21.45
N GLY A 122 -36.94 -25.82 20.37
CA GLY A 122 -36.09 -26.99 20.09
C GLY A 122 -34.71 -26.84 20.75
N PRO A 123 -34.02 -27.94 21.11
CA PRO A 123 -32.71 -27.88 21.76
C PRO A 123 -31.66 -27.25 20.84
N LEU A 124 -30.82 -26.37 21.39
CA LEU A 124 -29.64 -25.83 20.71
C LEU A 124 -28.71 -26.98 20.28
N PRO A 125 -28.23 -27.00 19.02
CA PRO A 125 -27.25 -28.00 18.59
C PRO A 125 -25.90 -27.74 19.28
N PRO A 126 -25.12 -28.80 19.55
CA PRO A 126 -23.85 -28.68 20.27
C PRO A 126 -22.84 -27.87 19.44
N ALA A 127 -22.16 -26.95 20.12
CA ALA A 127 -20.98 -26.27 19.62
C ALA A 127 -19.85 -27.30 19.47
N GLY A 128 -19.39 -27.54 18.25
CA GLY A 128 -18.23 -28.39 18.01
C GLY A 128 -18.33 -29.27 16.77
N ALA A 129 -18.30 -28.65 15.60
CA ALA A 129 -17.70 -29.26 14.43
C ALA A 129 -16.96 -28.15 13.69
N ALA A 130 -15.64 -28.10 13.86
CA ALA A 130 -14.79 -27.36 12.97
C ALA A 130 -15.03 -27.92 11.56
N ARG A 131 -15.87 -27.24 10.78
CA ARG A 131 -15.94 -27.51 9.34
C ARG A 131 -14.58 -27.12 8.80
N ASP A 132 -13.81 -28.08 8.32
CA ASP A 132 -12.65 -27.80 7.48
C ASP A 132 -13.15 -27.02 6.26
N VAL A 133 -13.00 -25.70 6.33
CA VAL A 133 -13.43 -24.77 5.29
C VAL A 133 -12.45 -24.94 4.14
N LYS A 134 -12.86 -25.72 3.12
CA LYS A 134 -12.19 -25.73 1.80
C LYS A 134 -11.96 -24.28 1.33
N PRO A 135 -10.87 -24.01 0.58
CA PRO A 135 -10.65 -22.68 0.02
C PRO A 135 -11.86 -22.26 -0.81
N LYS A 136 -12.62 -21.28 -0.29
CA LYS A 136 -13.76 -20.65 -0.97
C LYS A 136 -13.32 -19.83 -2.18
N VAL A 137 -12.06 -19.43 -2.18
CA VAL A 137 -11.43 -18.69 -3.26
C VAL A 137 -10.87 -19.70 -4.29
N PRO A 138 -11.20 -19.57 -5.58
CA PRO A 138 -10.64 -20.44 -6.62
C PRO A 138 -9.11 -20.45 -6.60
N GLU A 139 -8.50 -21.58 -6.97
CA GLU A 139 -7.05 -21.79 -6.89
C GLU A 139 -6.24 -20.71 -7.65
N CYS A 140 -6.77 -20.21 -8.78
CA CYS A 140 -6.16 -19.13 -9.55
C CYS A 140 -6.08 -17.78 -8.83
N PHE A 141 -6.76 -17.63 -7.69
CA PHE A 141 -6.73 -16.46 -6.82
C PHE A 141 -6.17 -16.79 -5.42
N SER A 142 -5.57 -17.96 -5.24
CA SER A 142 -5.03 -18.41 -3.94
C SER A 142 -3.87 -17.55 -3.43
N HIS A 143 -3.22 -16.78 -4.29
CA HIS A 143 -2.18 -15.81 -3.92
C HIS A 143 -2.75 -14.54 -3.27
N LEU A 144 -4.05 -14.28 -3.43
CA LEU A 144 -4.68 -13.10 -2.83
C LEU A 144 -4.81 -13.26 -1.33
N SER A 145 -4.47 -12.17 -0.66
CA SER A 145 -4.42 -12.12 0.79
C SER A 145 -5.78 -11.72 1.38
N MET A 146 -6.02 -12.10 2.64
CA MET A 146 -7.27 -11.83 3.34
C MET A 146 -7.00 -11.59 4.82
N ALA A 147 -7.73 -10.66 5.43
CA ALA A 147 -7.69 -10.48 6.88
C ALA A 147 -8.15 -11.75 7.61
N ARG A 148 -7.47 -12.09 8.69
CA ARG A 148 -7.78 -13.24 9.55
C ARG A 148 -7.93 -12.79 11.00
N ARG A 149 -9.08 -13.13 11.59
CA ARG A 149 -9.35 -12.88 13.01
C ARG A 149 -8.65 -13.94 13.84
N ILE A 150 -7.45 -13.62 14.33
CA ILE A 150 -6.67 -14.51 15.19
C ILE A 150 -7.16 -14.33 16.63
N ALA A 151 -7.59 -15.40 17.30
CA ALA A 151 -7.97 -15.33 18.71
C ALA A 151 -6.77 -14.96 19.57
N MET A 152 -6.97 -14.13 20.60
CA MET A 152 -5.89 -13.70 21.50
C MET A 152 -5.13 -14.86 22.16
N THR A 153 -5.81 -15.98 22.40
CA THR A 153 -5.25 -17.21 22.97
C THR A 153 -4.28 -17.93 22.03
N HIS A 154 -4.34 -17.65 20.72
CA HIS A 154 -3.50 -18.29 19.71
C HIS A 154 -2.32 -17.40 19.29
N ALA A 155 -2.22 -16.18 19.82
CA ALA A 155 -1.07 -15.34 19.56
C ALA A 155 0.16 -15.84 20.35
N ASP A 156 1.34 -15.65 19.77
CA ASP A 156 2.59 -16.00 20.44
C ASP A 156 2.75 -15.16 21.72
N LYS A 157 3.32 -15.76 22.77
CA LYS A 157 3.59 -15.10 24.05
C LYS A 157 4.57 -13.94 23.89
N ASP A 158 5.38 -13.97 22.84
CA ASP A 158 6.36 -12.92 22.53
C ASP A 158 5.73 -11.68 21.89
N VAL A 159 4.43 -11.70 21.56
CA VAL A 159 3.73 -10.54 21.00
C VAL A 159 3.31 -9.57 22.11
N ASN A 160 3.72 -8.31 21.98
CA ASN A 160 3.41 -7.27 22.94
C ASN A 160 1.89 -6.98 22.98
N PRO A 161 1.27 -6.77 24.16
CA PRO A 161 -0.17 -6.50 24.28
C PRO A 161 -0.70 -5.35 23.42
N ALA A 162 0.11 -4.30 23.20
CA ALA A 162 -0.28 -3.20 22.32
C ALA A 162 -0.39 -3.63 20.85
N VAL A 163 0.50 -4.53 20.42
CA VAL A 163 0.50 -5.12 19.08
C VAL A 163 -0.66 -6.11 18.93
N LEU A 164 -0.96 -6.90 19.98
CA LEU A 164 -2.13 -7.79 20.01
C LEU A 164 -3.42 -7.02 19.76
N ALA A 165 -3.66 -5.96 20.52
CA ALA A 165 -4.83 -5.09 20.37
C ALA A 165 -4.90 -4.47 18.97
N LEU A 166 -3.77 -3.96 18.46
CA LEU A 166 -3.67 -3.41 17.12
C LEU A 166 -4.08 -4.44 16.05
N GLY A 167 -3.57 -5.68 16.13
CA GLY A 167 -3.93 -6.75 15.20
C GLY A 167 -5.43 -7.08 15.19
N GLN A 168 -6.10 -6.98 16.36
CA GLN A 168 -7.56 -7.12 16.43
C GLN A 168 -8.28 -5.96 15.72
N HIS A 169 -7.87 -4.72 15.98
CA HIS A 169 -8.46 -3.55 15.32
C HIS A 169 -8.26 -3.60 13.79
N MET A 170 -7.10 -4.08 13.32
CA MET A 170 -6.83 -4.26 11.89
C MET A 170 -7.70 -5.36 11.27
N SER A 171 -7.77 -6.55 11.89
CA SER A 171 -8.49 -7.72 11.36
C SER A 171 -10.02 -7.58 11.39
N THR A 172 -10.54 -6.72 12.26
CA THR A 172 -11.97 -6.38 12.35
C THR A 172 -12.33 -5.14 11.53
N PHE A 173 -11.38 -4.56 10.80
CA PHE A 173 -11.57 -3.33 10.03
C PHE A 173 -12.01 -2.11 10.87
N ALA A 174 -11.84 -2.15 12.20
CA ALA A 174 -12.06 -0.99 13.07
C ALA A 174 -11.10 0.16 12.71
N ILE A 175 -9.90 -0.16 12.23
CA ILE A 175 -8.99 0.77 11.56
C ILE A 175 -8.77 0.32 10.11
N SER A 176 -9.52 0.91 9.19
CA SER A 176 -9.46 0.55 7.76
C SER A 176 -8.39 1.33 7.00
N ASP A 177 -8.22 2.60 7.34
CA ASP A 177 -7.36 3.60 6.67
C ASP A 177 -5.86 3.28 6.80
N SER A 178 -5.10 3.44 5.71
CA SER A 178 -3.68 3.06 5.65
C SER A 178 -2.79 3.90 6.55
N ILE A 179 -3.03 5.21 6.64
CA ILE A 179 -2.24 6.14 7.47
C ILE A 179 -2.53 5.94 8.95
N THR A 180 -3.80 5.76 9.33
CA THR A 180 -4.21 5.44 10.70
C THR A 180 -3.59 4.12 11.16
N ARG A 181 -3.57 3.10 10.29
CA ARG A 181 -2.89 1.83 10.56
C ARG A 181 -1.39 2.00 10.74
N LEU A 182 -0.75 2.81 9.90
CA LEU A 182 0.67 3.16 10.02
C LEU A 182 0.97 3.83 11.37
N GLU A 183 0.24 4.90 11.72
CA GLU A 183 0.44 5.64 12.96
C GLU A 183 0.26 4.73 14.18
N ALA A 184 -0.81 3.95 14.22
CA ALA A 184 -1.08 3.02 15.30
C ALA A 184 0.02 1.93 15.41
N THR A 185 0.58 1.49 14.29
CA THR A 185 1.72 0.55 14.25
C THR A 185 2.97 1.16 14.87
N LEU A 186 3.30 2.40 14.51
CA LEU A 186 4.44 3.12 15.07
C LEU A 186 4.29 3.35 16.58
N LEU A 187 3.10 3.74 17.04
CA LEU A 187 2.80 3.90 18.45
C LEU A 187 2.85 2.57 19.23
N ALA A 188 2.41 1.47 18.63
CA ALA A 188 2.56 0.14 19.21
C ALA A 188 4.05 -0.28 19.30
N PHE A 189 4.86 0.02 18.28
CA PHE A 189 6.29 -0.24 18.31
C PHE A 189 7.04 0.60 19.33
N LYS A 190 6.64 1.85 19.61
CA LYS A 190 7.19 2.61 20.76
C LYS A 190 7.01 1.84 22.06
N LYS A 191 5.81 1.30 22.32
CA LYS A 191 5.55 0.49 23.51
C LYS A 191 6.41 -0.78 23.56
N VAL A 192 6.65 -1.42 22.41
CA VAL A 192 7.55 -2.58 22.31
C VAL A 192 8.99 -2.19 22.65
N ILE A 193 9.50 -1.09 22.07
CA ILE A 193 10.84 -0.55 22.32
C ILE A 193 11.02 -0.21 23.81
N ASP A 194 10.05 0.48 24.40
CA ASP A 194 10.11 0.89 25.81
C ASP A 194 10.16 -0.33 26.75
N SER A 195 9.35 -1.37 26.45
CA SER A 195 9.25 -2.60 27.26
C SER A 195 10.43 -3.56 27.08
N TYR A 196 11.25 -3.40 26.03
CA TYR A 196 12.33 -4.33 25.72
C TYR A 196 13.49 -4.25 26.73
N THR A 197 14.16 -5.35 27.01
CA THR A 197 15.43 -5.35 27.77
C THR A 197 16.42 -6.24 27.06
N THR A 198 17.64 -5.75 26.85
CA THR A 198 18.67 -6.54 26.16
C THR A 198 19.11 -7.74 27.01
N PRO A 199 19.03 -8.97 26.46
CA PRO A 199 19.55 -10.15 27.16
C PRO A 199 21.05 -10.06 27.38
N HIS A 200 21.53 -10.68 28.46
CA HIS A 200 22.95 -10.74 28.78
C HIS A 200 23.76 -11.32 27.61
N GLY A 201 24.84 -10.63 27.22
CA GLY A 201 25.74 -11.06 26.14
C GLY A 201 25.29 -10.70 24.72
N ALA A 202 24.13 -10.05 24.56
CA ALA A 202 23.68 -9.50 23.28
C ALA A 202 23.83 -7.97 23.26
N THR A 203 23.78 -7.38 22.06
CA THR A 203 23.64 -5.93 21.87
C THR A 203 22.21 -5.60 21.44
N PHE A 204 21.72 -4.42 21.80
CA PHE A 204 20.37 -3.95 21.47
C PHE A 204 20.05 -4.14 19.98
N SER A 205 20.88 -3.57 19.09
CA SER A 205 20.63 -3.54 17.64
C SER A 205 20.58 -4.93 16.99
N ARG A 206 21.42 -5.86 17.44
CA ARG A 206 21.50 -7.23 16.91
C ARG A 206 20.32 -8.10 17.35
N HIS A 207 19.91 -7.99 18.61
CA HIS A 207 18.88 -8.86 19.16
C HIS A 207 17.46 -8.34 18.91
N PHE A 208 17.24 -7.02 19.09
CA PHE A 208 15.91 -6.43 19.05
C PHE A 208 15.18 -6.69 17.72
N THR A 209 15.87 -6.51 16.58
CA THR A 209 15.23 -6.64 15.27
C THR A 209 14.72 -8.06 15.01
N SER A 210 15.56 -9.08 15.21
CA SER A 210 15.23 -10.46 14.87
C SER A 210 14.31 -11.14 15.88
N HIS A 211 14.53 -10.90 17.17
CA HIS A 211 13.85 -11.64 18.24
C HIS A 211 12.67 -10.91 18.86
N VAL A 212 12.58 -9.59 18.68
CA VAL A 212 11.52 -8.79 19.31
C VAL A 212 10.62 -8.17 18.27
N LEU A 213 11.18 -7.40 17.33
CA LEU A 213 10.40 -6.66 16.34
C LEU A 213 9.77 -7.55 15.26
N ASN A 214 10.51 -8.51 14.71
CA ASN A 214 10.00 -9.40 13.65
C ASN A 214 8.76 -10.21 14.08
N PRO A 215 8.70 -10.85 15.27
CA PRO A 215 7.48 -11.51 15.74
C PRO A 215 6.26 -10.58 15.78
N GLN A 216 6.44 -9.30 16.14
CA GLN A 216 5.34 -8.33 16.12
C GLN A 216 4.82 -8.10 14.69
N ILE A 217 5.75 -7.92 13.74
CA ILE A 217 5.42 -7.68 12.33
C ILE A 217 4.73 -8.90 11.72
N GLU A 218 5.21 -10.11 12.02
CA GLU A 218 4.64 -11.37 11.57
C GLU A 218 3.20 -11.54 12.08
N TYR A 219 2.96 -11.25 13.36
CA TYR A 219 1.62 -11.28 13.92
C TYR A 219 0.68 -10.26 13.25
N LEU A 220 1.10 -9.01 13.07
CA LEU A 220 0.29 -8.00 12.38
C LEU A 220 -0.03 -8.42 10.93
N THR A 221 0.98 -8.94 10.22
CA THR A 221 0.82 -9.44 8.84
C THR A 221 -0.15 -10.61 8.79
N ALA A 222 -0.12 -11.50 9.78
CA ALA A 222 -1.02 -12.64 9.88
C ALA A 222 -2.48 -12.22 10.17
N CYS A 223 -2.68 -11.14 10.93
CA CYS A 223 -3.99 -10.55 11.22
C CYS A 223 -4.60 -9.87 9.99
N ARG A 224 -3.81 -9.05 9.30
CA ARG A 224 -4.22 -8.37 8.07
C ARG A 224 -2.98 -7.98 7.24
N PRO A 225 -2.99 -8.19 5.92
CA PRO A 225 -1.88 -7.79 5.05
C PRO A 225 -1.48 -6.33 5.27
N MET A 226 -0.19 -6.05 5.43
CA MET A 226 0.29 -4.69 5.68
C MET A 226 0.05 -3.79 4.48
N CYS A 227 -0.42 -2.55 4.72
CA CYS A 227 -0.42 -1.54 3.67
C CYS A 227 1.02 -1.13 3.31
N PHE A 228 1.19 -0.48 2.16
CA PHE A 228 2.50 -0.09 1.66
C PHE A 228 3.23 0.89 2.61
N SER A 229 2.52 1.86 3.19
CA SER A 229 3.03 2.78 4.20
C SER A 229 3.61 2.06 5.43
N MET A 230 2.89 1.08 5.98
CA MET A 230 3.39 0.27 7.11
C MET A 230 4.69 -0.44 6.73
N GLY A 231 4.75 -1.08 5.55
CA GLY A 231 5.95 -1.75 5.08
C GLY A 231 7.15 -0.81 4.91
N ASN A 232 6.91 0.38 4.36
CA ASN A 232 7.93 1.40 4.19
C ASN A 232 8.45 1.95 5.53
N ALA A 233 7.55 2.23 6.48
CA ALA A 233 7.91 2.69 7.81
C ALA A 233 8.66 1.62 8.62
N ILE A 234 8.29 0.34 8.48
CA ILE A 234 9.03 -0.78 9.08
C ILE A 234 10.45 -0.87 8.52
N ARG A 235 10.62 -0.72 7.20
CA ARG A 235 11.95 -0.70 6.57
C ARG A 235 12.79 0.46 7.13
N TRP A 236 12.20 1.65 7.23
CA TRP A 236 12.84 2.82 7.84
C TRP A 236 13.22 2.58 9.30
N LEU A 237 12.32 2.03 10.12
CA LEU A 237 12.58 1.77 11.54
C LEU A 237 13.71 0.75 11.73
N LYS A 238 13.71 -0.33 10.93
CA LYS A 238 14.82 -1.31 10.91
C LYS A 238 16.16 -0.67 10.57
N LEU A 239 16.17 0.26 9.61
CA LEU A 239 17.36 1.05 9.29
C LEU A 239 17.81 1.92 10.46
N GLN A 240 16.89 2.61 11.16
CA GLN A 240 17.24 3.40 12.35
C GLN A 240 17.84 2.52 13.46
N ILE A 241 17.27 1.35 13.70
CA ILE A 241 17.81 0.39 14.69
C ILE A 241 19.23 -0.06 14.31
N SER A 242 19.50 -0.28 13.02
CA SER A 242 20.83 -0.69 12.55
C SER A 242 21.91 0.41 12.69
N LYS A 243 21.49 1.67 12.78
CA LYS A 243 22.37 2.84 12.94
C LYS A 243 22.71 3.16 14.40
N ILE A 244 22.10 2.46 15.36
CA ILE A 244 22.38 2.66 16.78
C ILE A 244 23.80 2.21 17.10
N ASP A 245 24.56 3.09 17.76
CA ASP A 245 25.89 2.79 18.26
C ASP A 245 25.85 1.67 19.31
N ILE A 246 26.80 0.75 19.23
CA ILE A 246 26.93 -0.38 20.15
C ILE A 246 27.27 0.10 21.56
N ASP A 247 27.98 1.23 21.67
CA ASP A 247 28.42 1.78 22.96
C ASP A 247 27.34 2.64 23.64
N LEU A 248 26.22 2.91 22.94
CA LEU A 248 25.12 3.69 23.48
C LEU A 248 24.32 2.88 24.51
N PRO A 249 24.06 3.40 25.73
CA PRO A 249 23.23 2.73 26.70
C PRO A 249 21.81 2.46 26.18
N ASP A 250 21.26 1.29 26.51
CA ASP A 250 19.90 0.87 26.12
C ASP A 250 18.82 1.93 26.41
N SER A 251 18.93 2.62 27.55
CA SER A 251 17.97 3.68 27.92
C SER A 251 17.96 4.83 26.93
N ASP A 252 19.12 5.20 26.41
CA ASP A 252 19.26 6.33 25.50
C ASP A 252 18.98 5.90 24.06
N ALA A 253 19.35 4.67 23.69
CA ALA A 253 18.93 4.04 22.44
C ALA A 253 17.40 3.99 22.30
N LYS A 254 16.68 3.59 23.36
CA LYS A 254 15.21 3.60 23.37
C LYS A 254 14.63 5.00 23.19
N LYS A 255 15.12 5.98 23.96
CA LYS A 255 14.68 7.38 23.84
C LYS A 255 14.90 7.92 22.44
N LEU A 256 16.08 7.65 21.86
CA LEU A 256 16.42 8.07 20.50
C LEU A 256 15.45 7.49 19.48
N LEU A 257 15.15 6.18 19.55
CA LEU A 257 14.21 5.53 18.66
C LEU A 257 12.78 6.06 18.83
N CYS A 258 12.30 6.21 20.06
CA CYS A 258 10.98 6.76 20.35
C CYS A 258 10.85 8.19 19.82
N GLN A 259 11.87 9.03 20.00
CA GLN A 259 11.92 10.38 19.44
C GLN A 259 11.96 10.37 17.90
N SER A 260 12.70 9.43 17.31
CA SER A 260 12.76 9.26 15.86
C SER A 260 11.38 8.91 15.28
N ILE A 261 10.64 8.03 15.97
CA ILE A 261 9.26 7.70 15.60
C ILE A 261 8.33 8.92 15.72
N ASP A 262 8.46 9.71 16.79
CA ASP A 262 7.64 10.92 16.96
C ASP A 262 7.91 11.96 15.86
N ASN A 263 9.18 12.13 15.47
CA ASN A 263 9.54 13.01 14.35
C ASN A 263 8.99 12.46 13.03
N PHE A 264 9.06 11.14 12.80
CA PHE A 264 8.49 10.51 11.61
C PHE A 264 6.99 10.75 11.49
N ILE A 265 6.22 10.55 12.58
CA ILE A 265 4.77 10.80 12.59
C ILE A 265 4.50 12.28 12.30
N ARG A 266 5.25 13.19 12.93
CA ARG A 266 5.07 14.63 12.72
C ARG A 266 5.33 15.06 11.27
N GLU A 267 6.44 14.61 10.70
CA GLU A 267 6.92 15.09 9.39
C GLU A 267 6.28 14.33 8.22
N ARG A 268 6.26 12.99 8.28
CA ARG A 268 5.83 12.13 7.17
C ARG A 268 4.33 11.83 7.16
N ILE A 269 3.62 12.12 8.25
CA ILE A 269 2.18 11.94 8.35
C ILE A 269 1.49 13.30 8.53
N ALA A 270 1.65 13.94 9.69
CA ALA A 270 0.86 15.13 10.04
C ALA A 270 1.14 16.35 9.13
N LEU A 271 2.42 16.68 8.91
CA LEU A 271 2.80 17.79 8.04
C LEU A 271 2.49 17.50 6.58
N ALA A 272 2.73 16.27 6.13
CA ALA A 272 2.44 15.85 4.76
C ALA A 272 0.95 16.02 4.43
N ASP A 273 0.09 15.50 5.30
CA ASP A 273 -1.36 15.66 5.22
C ASP A 273 -1.76 17.15 5.16
N PHE A 274 -1.21 18.01 6.03
CA PHE A 274 -1.54 19.43 6.04
C PHE A 274 -1.21 20.12 4.70
N VAL A 275 -0.03 19.84 4.13
CA VAL A 275 0.40 20.41 2.85
C VAL A 275 -0.52 19.92 1.73
N ILE A 276 -0.79 18.62 1.66
CA ILE A 276 -1.65 18.03 0.62
C ILE A 276 -3.07 18.60 0.70
N VAL A 277 -3.65 18.67 1.89
CA VAL A 277 -5.00 19.22 2.13
C VAL A 277 -5.07 20.68 1.67
N LYS A 278 -4.07 21.49 2.01
CA LYS A 278 -4.01 22.89 1.58
C LYS A 278 -3.93 23.00 0.06
N THR A 279 -3.00 22.29 -0.57
CA THR A 279 -2.83 22.32 -2.03
C THR A 279 -4.07 21.82 -2.76
N ALA A 280 -4.71 20.75 -2.29
CA ALA A 280 -5.94 20.23 -2.86
C ALA A 280 -7.12 21.19 -2.70
N ALA A 281 -7.24 21.84 -1.54
CA ALA A 281 -8.26 22.86 -1.31
C ALA A 281 -8.08 24.08 -2.23
N ASP A 282 -6.83 24.48 -2.49
CA ASP A 282 -6.49 25.55 -3.41
C ASP A 282 -6.87 25.23 -4.87
N MET A 283 -6.91 23.94 -5.24
CA MET A 283 -7.26 23.45 -6.59
C MET A 283 -8.75 23.37 -6.89
N VAL A 284 -9.63 23.59 -5.89
CA VAL A 284 -11.09 23.68 -6.08
C VAL A 284 -11.45 25.13 -6.38
N ASP A 285 -12.21 25.42 -7.42
CA ASP A 285 -12.61 26.79 -7.76
C ASP A 285 -14.08 27.09 -7.43
N ASP A 286 -14.42 28.39 -7.38
CA ASP A 286 -15.80 28.82 -7.23
C ASP A 286 -16.66 28.36 -8.43
N GLY A 287 -17.82 27.78 -8.13
CA GLY A 287 -18.75 27.22 -9.11
C GLY A 287 -18.42 25.79 -9.55
N GLU A 288 -17.34 25.18 -9.05
CA GLU A 288 -16.99 23.81 -9.42
C GLU A 288 -17.97 22.76 -8.89
N VAL A 289 -18.02 21.65 -9.61
CA VAL A 289 -18.73 20.43 -9.24
C VAL A 289 -17.69 19.34 -9.04
N VAL A 290 -17.36 19.07 -7.79
CA VAL A 290 -16.32 18.10 -7.43
C VAL A 290 -16.95 16.72 -7.28
N LEU A 291 -16.54 15.76 -8.11
CA LEU A 291 -16.88 14.36 -7.93
C LEU A 291 -15.82 13.66 -7.09
N THR A 292 -16.25 12.89 -6.09
CA THR A 292 -15.37 12.05 -5.29
C THR A 292 -15.99 10.69 -5.02
N TYR A 293 -15.19 9.77 -4.47
CA TYR A 293 -15.53 8.38 -4.28
C TYR A 293 -15.39 7.94 -2.82
N ALA A 294 -16.42 7.27 -2.30
CA ALA A 294 -16.47 6.70 -0.95
C ALA A 294 -16.06 7.73 0.12
N ARG A 295 -15.15 7.38 1.03
CA ARG A 295 -14.63 8.32 2.02
C ARG A 295 -13.12 8.13 2.16
N HIS A 296 -12.39 9.23 2.07
CA HIS A 296 -10.96 9.31 2.33
C HIS A 296 -10.63 10.59 3.10
N HIS A 297 -9.74 10.52 4.11
CA HIS A 297 -9.46 11.64 5.03
C HIS A 297 -8.89 12.86 4.31
N LEU A 298 -7.92 12.68 3.41
CA LEU A 298 -7.35 13.78 2.63
C LEU A 298 -8.42 14.55 1.84
N VAL A 299 -9.33 13.82 1.17
CA VAL A 299 -10.38 14.44 0.36
C VAL A 299 -11.40 15.15 1.24
N GLU A 300 -11.84 14.51 2.32
CA GLU A 300 -12.74 15.12 3.31
C GLU A 300 -12.18 16.45 3.83
N ARG A 301 -10.92 16.43 4.28
CA ARG A 301 -10.26 17.61 4.83
C ARG A 301 -10.01 18.68 3.78
N ALA A 302 -9.64 18.31 2.55
CA ALA A 302 -9.47 19.26 1.44
C ALA A 302 -10.76 20.00 1.11
N LEU A 303 -11.89 19.30 1.02
CA LEU A 303 -13.19 19.90 0.73
C LEU A 303 -13.66 20.80 1.89
N LEU A 304 -13.49 20.36 3.14
CA LEU A 304 -13.79 21.19 4.31
C LEU A 304 -12.92 22.45 4.37
N GLN A 305 -11.62 22.31 4.09
CA GLN A 305 -10.69 23.43 4.03
C GLN A 305 -11.08 24.42 2.93
N ALA A 306 -11.40 23.94 1.73
CA ALA A 306 -11.87 24.77 0.62
C ALA A 306 -13.13 25.57 1.01
N ARG A 307 -14.08 24.91 1.67
CA ARG A 307 -15.30 25.57 2.16
C ARG A 307 -15.00 26.62 3.23
N SER A 308 -14.12 26.29 4.18
CA SER A 308 -13.70 27.22 5.24
C SER A 308 -12.97 28.46 4.70
N ALA A 309 -12.29 28.31 3.56
CA ALA A 309 -11.64 29.40 2.83
C ALA A 309 -12.64 30.25 2.01
N GLY A 310 -13.95 30.01 2.13
CA GLY A 310 -15.00 30.81 1.49
C GLY A 310 -15.43 30.33 0.10
N LYS A 311 -14.85 29.23 -0.41
CA LYS A 311 -15.18 28.72 -1.75
C LYS A 311 -16.60 28.16 -1.82
N ARG A 312 -17.26 28.39 -2.96
CA ARG A 312 -18.63 27.96 -3.25
C ARG A 312 -18.61 26.91 -4.36
N PHE A 313 -18.71 25.66 -3.97
CA PHE A 313 -18.76 24.52 -4.88
C PHE A 313 -19.82 23.53 -4.37
N ARG A 314 -20.14 22.51 -5.19
CA ARG A 314 -20.95 21.36 -4.75
C ARG A 314 -20.21 20.07 -4.99
N VAL A 315 -20.60 19.02 -4.26
CA VAL A 315 -19.96 17.70 -4.32
C VAL A 315 -20.92 16.67 -4.85
N ILE A 316 -20.46 15.85 -5.80
CA ILE A 316 -21.12 14.61 -6.20
C ILE A 316 -20.34 13.47 -5.54
N LEU A 317 -20.98 12.78 -4.60
CA LEU A 317 -20.38 11.70 -3.85
C LEU A 317 -20.91 10.37 -4.36
N VAL A 318 -20.05 9.63 -5.08
CA VAL A 318 -20.33 8.26 -5.50
C VAL A 318 -19.79 7.31 -4.43
N ASP A 319 -20.56 6.32 -4.01
CA ASP A 319 -20.18 5.43 -2.91
C ASP A 319 -20.02 3.98 -3.35
N ASP A 320 -19.42 3.20 -2.46
CA ASP A 320 -19.37 1.75 -2.59
C ASP A 320 -20.71 1.15 -2.11
N ALA A 321 -21.38 0.40 -2.98
CA ALA A 321 -22.68 -0.22 -2.72
C ALA A 321 -22.70 -1.10 -1.46
N TYR A 322 -21.55 -1.63 -1.08
CA TYR A 322 -21.36 -2.57 0.01
C TYR A 322 -21.06 -1.91 1.35
N GLU A 323 -20.08 -1.01 1.40
CA GLU A 323 -19.60 -0.40 2.65
C GLU A 323 -20.29 0.92 2.99
N ARG A 324 -20.68 1.68 1.96
CA ARG A 324 -21.36 2.98 2.08
C ARG A 324 -20.71 3.96 3.08
N VAL A 325 -19.37 3.95 3.15
CA VAL A 325 -18.60 4.84 4.03
C VAL A 325 -18.73 6.32 3.63
N GLY A 326 -19.14 6.59 2.38
CA GLY A 326 -19.44 7.93 1.89
C GLY A 326 -20.61 8.61 2.59
N ILE A 327 -21.56 7.87 3.18
CA ILE A 327 -22.67 8.47 3.96
C ILE A 327 -22.13 9.39 5.07
N GLN A 328 -21.05 8.99 5.74
CA GLN A 328 -20.44 9.80 6.78
C GLN A 328 -19.82 11.08 6.20
N LEU A 329 -19.14 10.98 5.06
CA LEU A 329 -18.58 12.13 4.35
C LEU A 329 -19.67 13.12 3.92
N ALA A 330 -20.77 12.61 3.35
CA ALA A 330 -21.91 13.44 2.95
C ALA A 330 -22.49 14.22 4.14
N LYS A 331 -22.64 13.58 5.30
CA LYS A 331 -23.11 14.24 6.53
C LYS A 331 -22.14 15.33 6.99
N THR A 332 -20.84 15.04 7.02
CA THR A 332 -19.81 16.01 7.42
C THR A 332 -19.81 17.23 6.50
N LEU A 333 -19.85 17.02 5.18
CA LEU A 333 -19.87 18.10 4.19
C LEU A 333 -21.16 18.92 4.24
N ALA A 334 -22.32 18.26 4.37
CA ALA A 334 -23.61 18.93 4.51
C ALA A 334 -23.66 19.80 5.78
N ALA A 335 -23.11 19.30 6.90
CA ALA A 335 -23.00 20.06 8.14
C ALA A 335 -22.10 21.31 8.00
N ALA A 336 -21.09 21.25 7.13
CA ALA A 336 -20.25 22.39 6.76
C ALA A 336 -20.89 23.32 5.70
N GLY A 337 -22.13 23.04 5.29
CA GLY A 337 -22.87 23.83 4.31
C GLY A 337 -22.41 23.64 2.86
N VAL A 338 -21.76 22.51 2.55
CA VAL A 338 -21.45 22.13 1.16
C VAL A 338 -22.63 21.33 0.59
N PRO A 339 -23.24 21.73 -0.54
CA PRO A 339 -24.28 20.93 -1.19
C PRO A 339 -23.71 19.60 -1.69
N VAL A 340 -24.33 18.48 -1.28
CA VAL A 340 -23.90 17.13 -1.65
C VAL A 340 -25.01 16.40 -2.41
N THR A 341 -24.68 15.88 -3.59
CA THR A 341 -25.49 14.88 -4.30
C THR A 341 -24.89 13.50 -4.03
N TYR A 342 -25.66 12.60 -3.41
CA TYR A 342 -25.19 11.26 -3.05
C TYR A 342 -25.69 10.21 -4.04
N ALA A 343 -24.76 9.41 -4.57
CA ALA A 343 -25.05 8.23 -5.38
C ALA A 343 -24.52 6.99 -4.66
N SER A 344 -25.41 6.03 -4.39
CA SER A 344 -25.10 4.84 -3.59
C SER A 344 -24.17 3.82 -4.27
N ASP A 345 -24.04 3.92 -5.60
CA ASP A 345 -23.26 3.00 -6.43
C ASP A 345 -22.78 3.68 -7.72
N LEU A 346 -22.05 2.93 -8.54
CA LEU A 346 -21.50 3.37 -9.82
C LEU A 346 -22.53 3.38 -10.98
N GLY A 347 -23.79 2.98 -10.76
CA GLY A 347 -24.78 2.79 -11.83
C GLY A 347 -25.10 4.07 -12.60
N ALA A 348 -25.10 5.22 -11.92
CA ALA A 348 -25.32 6.54 -12.51
C ALA A 348 -24.02 7.30 -12.85
N LEU A 349 -22.86 6.63 -12.85
CA LEU A 349 -21.54 7.28 -12.96
C LEU A 349 -21.43 8.24 -14.15
N ARG A 350 -21.86 7.84 -15.35
CA ARG A 350 -21.77 8.71 -16.54
C ARG A 350 -22.65 9.96 -16.43
N ALA A 351 -23.84 9.86 -15.83
CA ALA A 351 -24.70 11.01 -15.63
C ALA A 351 -24.08 11.98 -14.62
N ASN A 352 -23.56 11.44 -13.52
CA ASN A 352 -22.85 12.19 -12.49
C ASN A 352 -21.60 12.90 -13.04
N LEU A 353 -20.81 12.21 -13.88
CA LEU A 353 -19.63 12.81 -14.51
C LEU A 353 -19.97 13.91 -15.52
N ARG A 354 -21.13 13.87 -16.20
CA ARG A 354 -21.52 14.97 -17.11
C ARG A 354 -21.72 16.30 -16.39
N GLU A 355 -22.04 16.24 -15.11
CA GLU A 355 -22.21 17.41 -14.27
C GLU A 355 -20.91 17.85 -13.57
N ALA A 356 -19.94 16.95 -13.44
CA ALA A 356 -18.70 17.20 -12.73
C ALA A 356 -17.74 18.07 -13.56
N THR A 357 -16.95 18.89 -12.89
CA THR A 357 -15.85 19.67 -13.50
C THR A 357 -14.49 19.15 -13.05
N LEU A 358 -14.44 18.53 -11.87
CA LEU A 358 -13.24 18.03 -11.22
C LEU A 358 -13.50 16.67 -10.58
N VAL A 359 -12.61 15.71 -10.77
CA VAL A 359 -12.59 14.46 -9.99
C VAL A 359 -11.46 14.53 -8.97
N LEU A 360 -11.82 14.43 -7.69
CA LEU A 360 -10.87 14.41 -6.58
C LEU A 360 -10.92 13.05 -5.89
N THR A 361 -9.83 12.31 -5.97
CA THR A 361 -9.66 10.99 -5.36
C THR A 361 -8.38 10.95 -4.54
N ALA A 362 -8.17 9.88 -3.78
CA ALA A 362 -6.95 9.65 -3.05
C ALA A 362 -6.43 8.23 -3.26
N ALA A 363 -5.11 8.11 -3.22
CA ALA A 363 -4.40 6.86 -3.42
C ALA A 363 -4.03 6.24 -2.08
N GLU A 364 -4.17 4.92 -1.99
CA GLU A 364 -3.63 4.11 -0.90
C GLU A 364 -2.15 3.80 -1.14
N ALA A 365 -1.72 3.77 -2.41
CA ALA A 365 -0.32 3.74 -2.81
C ALA A 365 -0.10 4.22 -4.24
N MET A 366 1.12 4.65 -4.55
CA MET A 366 1.57 4.90 -5.92
C MET A 366 2.71 3.94 -6.27
N PHE A 367 2.53 3.17 -7.34
CA PHE A 367 3.55 2.28 -7.89
C PHE A 367 4.58 3.06 -8.71
N SER A 368 5.77 2.49 -8.90
CA SER A 368 6.87 3.13 -9.63
C SER A 368 6.57 3.35 -11.13
N ASN A 369 5.64 2.60 -11.71
CA ASN A 369 5.14 2.89 -13.07
C ASN A 369 4.09 4.03 -13.11
N GLY A 370 3.84 4.70 -11.98
CA GLY A 370 2.82 5.75 -11.86
C GLY A 370 1.39 5.23 -11.71
N ALA A 371 1.17 3.93 -11.63
CA ALA A 371 -0.15 3.40 -11.36
C ALA A 371 -0.57 3.72 -9.92
N MET A 372 -1.81 4.16 -9.75
CA MET A 372 -2.42 4.42 -8.46
C MET A 372 -3.13 3.18 -7.96
N TYR A 373 -2.80 2.78 -6.74
CA TYR A 373 -3.54 1.77 -5.97
C TYR A 373 -4.53 2.49 -5.07
N ALA A 374 -5.81 2.20 -5.20
CA ALA A 374 -6.87 2.85 -4.43
C ALA A 374 -8.03 1.89 -4.16
N ARG A 375 -9.06 2.34 -3.45
CA ARG A 375 -10.26 1.55 -3.20
C ARG A 375 -10.90 1.08 -4.52
N ALA A 376 -11.38 -0.16 -4.57
CA ALA A 376 -12.03 -0.74 -5.74
C ALA A 376 -13.20 0.16 -6.21
N GLY A 377 -13.23 0.48 -7.50
CA GLY A 377 -14.16 1.44 -8.11
C GLY A 377 -13.51 2.77 -8.50
N THR A 378 -12.31 3.05 -7.96
CA THR A 378 -11.56 4.28 -8.29
C THR A 378 -11.08 4.26 -9.75
N CYS A 379 -10.67 3.10 -10.26
CA CYS A 379 -10.24 2.94 -11.65
C CYS A 379 -11.38 3.18 -12.64
N ASP A 380 -12.59 2.74 -12.31
CA ASP A 380 -13.80 2.97 -13.13
C ASP A 380 -14.13 4.46 -13.22
N ILE A 381 -14.06 5.17 -12.09
CA ILE A 381 -14.28 6.62 -12.03
C ILE A 381 -13.21 7.36 -12.83
N ALA A 382 -11.92 7.06 -12.59
CA ALA A 382 -10.82 7.74 -13.27
C ALA A 382 -10.83 7.51 -14.78
N THR A 383 -11.14 6.28 -15.22
CA THR A 383 -11.26 5.93 -16.65
C THR A 383 -12.40 6.68 -17.30
N ALA A 384 -13.61 6.62 -16.72
CA ALA A 384 -14.78 7.28 -17.28
C ALA A 384 -14.64 8.81 -17.27
N ALA A 385 -14.01 9.39 -16.25
CA ALA A 385 -13.72 10.81 -16.17
C ALA A 385 -12.75 11.26 -17.26
N THR A 386 -11.66 10.52 -17.45
CA THR A 386 -10.66 10.81 -18.49
C THR A 386 -11.26 10.73 -19.89
N ASP A 387 -12.11 9.73 -20.16
CA ASP A 387 -12.82 9.59 -21.44
C ASP A 387 -13.76 10.78 -21.75
N MET A 388 -14.19 11.49 -20.70
CA MET A 388 -15.02 12.69 -20.80
C MET A 388 -14.22 14.00 -20.75
N GLY A 389 -12.89 13.91 -20.75
CA GLY A 389 -11.99 15.08 -20.71
C GLY A 389 -11.94 15.76 -19.34
N LEU A 390 -12.39 15.09 -18.27
CA LEU A 390 -12.35 15.64 -16.92
C LEU A 390 -10.98 15.44 -16.27
N ARG A 391 -10.60 16.41 -15.45
CA ARG A 391 -9.36 16.36 -14.67
C ARG A 391 -9.52 15.41 -13.48
N VAL A 392 -8.61 14.43 -13.38
CA VAL A 392 -8.52 13.49 -12.25
C VAL A 392 -7.32 13.87 -11.37
N VAL A 393 -7.61 14.30 -10.15
CA VAL A 393 -6.62 14.68 -9.13
C VAL A 393 -6.53 13.57 -8.10
N ALA A 394 -5.34 12.98 -7.94
CA ALA A 394 -5.06 11.97 -6.94
C ALA A 394 -4.25 12.58 -5.78
N LEU A 395 -4.78 12.49 -4.55
CA LEU A 395 -4.08 12.91 -3.34
C LEU A 395 -3.31 11.72 -2.75
N CYS A 396 -2.04 11.88 -2.41
CA CYS A 396 -1.24 10.79 -1.85
C CYS A 396 -0.05 11.31 -1.03
N GLU A 397 0.12 10.80 0.18
CA GLU A 397 1.33 11.03 0.98
C GLU A 397 2.52 10.27 0.38
N SER A 398 3.71 10.87 0.36
CA SER A 398 4.90 10.23 -0.22
C SER A 398 5.29 8.92 0.46
N ILE A 399 4.90 8.71 1.72
CA ILE A 399 5.16 7.45 2.44
C ILE A 399 4.42 6.24 1.84
N ASN A 400 3.36 6.50 1.07
CA ASN A 400 2.59 5.48 0.36
C ASN A 400 3.20 5.11 -1.02
N PHE A 401 4.33 5.71 -1.42
CA PHE A 401 4.99 5.36 -2.68
C PHE A 401 5.75 4.05 -2.56
N THR A 402 5.81 3.28 -3.64
CA THR A 402 6.52 1.99 -3.66
C THR A 402 7.32 1.79 -4.95
N GLU A 403 8.50 1.19 -4.82
CA GLU A 403 9.33 0.77 -5.96
C GLU A 403 8.66 -0.33 -6.80
N ARG A 404 7.69 -1.04 -6.22
CA ARG A 404 6.94 -2.09 -6.91
C ARG A 404 6.18 -1.52 -8.10
N VAL A 405 5.90 -2.40 -9.06
CA VAL A 405 5.11 -2.12 -10.26
C VAL A 405 3.88 -3.00 -10.23
N SER A 406 2.71 -2.44 -10.53
CA SER A 406 1.50 -3.21 -10.83
C SER A 406 0.89 -2.78 -12.16
N ILE A 407 0.44 -3.76 -12.94
CA ILE A 407 -0.24 -3.54 -14.23
C ILE A 407 -1.73 -3.91 -14.19
N ASP A 408 -2.14 -4.65 -13.15
CA ASP A 408 -3.50 -5.14 -12.94
C ASP A 408 -3.93 -4.95 -11.47
N SER A 409 -5.19 -5.27 -11.19
CA SER A 409 -5.77 -5.22 -9.84
C SER A 409 -5.70 -6.56 -9.09
N LEU A 410 -4.95 -7.55 -9.59
CA LEU A 410 -4.88 -8.90 -9.01
C LEU A 410 -3.51 -9.24 -8.40
N THR A 411 -2.46 -8.54 -8.82
CA THR A 411 -1.09 -8.79 -8.36
C THR A 411 -0.92 -8.39 -6.89
N TYR A 412 -1.46 -7.23 -6.51
CA TYR A 412 -1.49 -6.76 -5.12
C TYR A 412 -2.94 -6.43 -4.78
N ASN A 413 -3.59 -7.27 -3.98
CA ASN A 413 -4.93 -6.99 -3.49
C ASN A 413 -5.27 -7.77 -2.21
N GLU A 414 -6.36 -7.35 -1.60
CA GLU A 414 -6.97 -7.95 -0.42
C GLU A 414 -8.41 -8.35 -0.74
N ILE A 415 -8.79 -9.57 -0.37
CA ILE A 415 -10.18 -10.05 -0.45
C ILE A 415 -10.94 -9.62 0.80
N ASP A 416 -12.15 -9.13 0.62
CA ASP A 416 -13.11 -8.88 1.70
C ASP A 416 -13.53 -10.22 2.36
N PRO A 417 -13.18 -10.47 3.63
CA PRO A 417 -13.52 -11.72 4.30
C PRO A 417 -15.04 -11.90 4.52
N GLU A 418 -15.80 -10.80 4.59
CA GLU A 418 -17.25 -10.85 4.80
C GLU A 418 -18.02 -11.07 3.49
N ARG A 419 -17.36 -10.85 2.35
CA ARG A 419 -17.94 -10.98 1.00
C ARG A 419 -17.13 -11.93 0.13
N ASN A 420 -16.88 -13.11 0.68
CA ASN A 420 -16.22 -14.23 0.02
C ASN A 420 -17.11 -15.49 0.08
N THR A 421 -17.80 -15.76 -1.03
CA THR A 421 -18.79 -16.83 -1.19
C THR A 421 -18.40 -17.78 -2.31
N GLU A 422 -19.13 -18.89 -2.47
CA GLU A 422 -18.89 -19.84 -3.58
C GLU A 422 -19.14 -19.21 -4.96
N ASP A 423 -20.06 -18.25 -5.04
CA ASP A 423 -20.44 -17.57 -6.29
C ASP A 423 -19.47 -16.44 -6.69
N GLY A 424 -18.62 -16.01 -5.75
CA GLY A 424 -17.67 -14.93 -5.99
C GLY A 424 -17.15 -14.28 -4.72
N PHE A 425 -16.12 -13.44 -4.91
CA PHE A 425 -15.47 -12.68 -3.85
C PHE A 425 -15.27 -11.23 -4.26
N ARG A 426 -15.20 -10.33 -3.27
CA ARG A 426 -14.95 -8.91 -3.46
C ARG A 426 -13.48 -8.57 -3.21
N LEU A 427 -12.90 -7.83 -4.13
CA LEU A 427 -11.61 -7.15 -3.94
C LEU A 427 -11.83 -5.80 -3.25
N LEU A 428 -10.94 -5.43 -2.34
CA LEU A 428 -11.03 -4.15 -1.63
C LEU A 428 -10.42 -2.98 -2.42
N PHE A 429 -9.47 -3.28 -3.30
CA PHE A 429 -8.69 -2.26 -4.00
C PHE A 429 -8.67 -2.49 -5.52
N ASP A 430 -8.27 -1.48 -6.28
CA ASP A 430 -7.98 -1.58 -7.70
C ASP A 430 -6.72 -0.77 -8.07
N THR A 431 -6.23 -1.04 -9.28
CA THR A 431 -5.08 -0.35 -9.86
C THR A 431 -5.54 0.51 -11.03
N THR A 432 -5.37 1.83 -10.90
CA THR A 432 -5.62 2.82 -11.95
C THR A 432 -4.32 3.17 -12.66
N ARG A 433 -4.28 3.05 -13.99
CA ARG A 433 -3.08 3.39 -14.77
C ARG A 433 -2.79 4.90 -14.78
N ASP A 434 -1.52 5.25 -14.84
CA ASP A 434 -0.98 6.61 -14.89
C ASP A 434 -1.69 7.53 -15.91
N LYS A 435 -2.04 7.00 -17.08
CA LYS A 435 -2.71 7.76 -18.15
C LYS A 435 -4.11 8.29 -17.79
N TYR A 436 -4.74 7.76 -16.75
CA TYR A 436 -6.06 8.22 -16.25
C TYR A 436 -5.93 9.19 -15.06
N ILE A 437 -4.71 9.59 -14.73
CA ILE A 437 -4.41 10.46 -13.60
C ILE A 437 -3.80 11.74 -14.16
N SER A 438 -4.50 12.87 -14.01
CA SER A 438 -4.04 14.15 -14.52
C SER A 438 -2.91 14.73 -13.67
N VAL A 439 -3.04 14.62 -12.34
CA VAL A 439 -2.06 15.15 -11.39
C VAL A 439 -2.09 14.34 -10.10
N VAL A 440 -0.91 14.14 -9.52
CA VAL A 440 -0.72 13.59 -8.18
C VAL A 440 -0.29 14.74 -7.27
N VAL A 441 -1.05 14.96 -6.20
CA VAL A 441 -0.76 15.98 -5.18
C VAL A 441 -0.09 15.30 -4.00
N THR A 442 1.12 15.75 -3.69
CA THR A 442 1.94 15.26 -2.57
C THR A 442 2.41 16.44 -1.73
N GLU A 443 2.98 16.17 -0.57
CA GLU A 443 3.63 17.19 0.26
C GLU A 443 4.87 17.81 -0.40
N LEU A 444 5.41 17.17 -1.44
CA LEU A 444 6.53 17.68 -2.26
C LEU A 444 6.05 18.57 -3.41
N GLY A 445 4.72 18.72 -3.57
CA GLY A 445 4.08 19.50 -4.61
C GLY A 445 3.30 18.66 -5.62
N ASN A 446 2.77 19.35 -6.63
CA ASN A 446 2.00 18.76 -7.72
C ASN A 446 2.93 18.12 -8.74
N THR A 447 2.67 16.85 -9.06
CA THR A 447 3.53 16.09 -9.96
C THR A 447 2.71 15.24 -10.93
N SER A 448 3.35 14.78 -12.00
CA SER A 448 2.78 13.75 -12.87
C SER A 448 2.93 12.39 -12.20
N ALA A 449 1.97 11.49 -12.41
CA ALA A 449 2.05 10.10 -11.98
C ALA A 449 3.36 9.42 -12.46
N LYS A 450 3.87 9.80 -13.64
CA LYS A 450 5.13 9.28 -14.21
C LYS A 450 6.39 9.67 -13.44
N SER A 451 6.30 10.68 -12.57
CA SER A 451 7.44 11.20 -11.80
C SER A 451 7.67 10.47 -10.48
N VAL A 452 6.81 9.50 -10.12
CA VAL A 452 6.92 8.73 -8.87
C VAL A 452 8.33 8.12 -8.66
N PRO A 453 9.01 7.52 -9.65
CA PRO A 453 10.38 7.01 -9.49
C PRO A 453 11.44 8.06 -9.18
N ALA A 454 11.25 9.30 -9.65
CA ALA A 454 12.17 10.39 -9.36
C ALA A 454 12.02 10.85 -7.91
N ILE A 455 10.78 10.87 -7.41
CA ILE A 455 10.47 11.17 -6.02
C ILE A 455 11.01 10.09 -5.09
N LEU A 456 10.80 8.81 -5.41
CA LEU A 456 11.34 7.69 -4.62
C LEU A 456 12.86 7.77 -4.45
N ARG A 457 13.60 8.01 -5.54
CA ARG A 457 15.05 8.20 -5.47
C ARG A 457 15.45 9.35 -4.55
N LYS A 458 14.76 10.48 -4.64
CA LYS A 458 15.00 11.63 -3.75
C LYS A 458 14.71 11.30 -2.28
N LEU A 459 13.72 10.46 -2.00
CA LEU A 459 13.38 10.04 -0.64
C LEU A 459 14.35 9.02 -0.06
N GLU A 460 15.09 8.27 -0.90
CA GLU A 460 16.12 7.33 -0.47
C GLU A 460 17.46 8.01 -0.14
N GLU A 461 17.72 9.17 -0.77
CA GLU A 461 18.90 9.99 -0.51
C GLU A 461 18.80 10.80 0.79
N LEU A 462 17.58 10.94 1.35
CA LEU A 462 17.25 11.64 2.59
C LEU A 462 17.11 10.65 3.76
#